data_AF-A0A672UMQ4-F1
#
_entry.id   AF-A0A672UMQ4-F1
#
_cell.length_a   1.000
_cell.length_b   1.000
_cell.length_c   1.000
_cell.angle_alpha   90.00
_cell.angle_beta   90.00
_cell.angle_gamma   90.00
#
_symmetry.space_group_name_H-M   'P 1'
#
loop_
_entity.id
_entity.type
_entity.pdbx_description
1 polymer ?
#
loop_
_entity_poly.entity_id
_entity_poly.type
_entity_poly.pdbx_seq_one_letter_code
_entity_poly.pdbx_strand_id
1 'polypeptide(L)'
;MPHPHRDPTGQSVPMAGTGAPGLLLCVALVAAVAPRGTWCGSCPAHCVCASNILSCSQAVLSAVPAPLPRFTAVLDLSHNNVSRLRADWVPGRLAHLHALLLSHNGLSFVSTEAFTHVPHLRHLDLSSNRLRALEENLFSDLTELEVLLLYNNEISTVDRTAFENLNRLRKLYLGQNRISRFPLELLRDGSRLPQLALLDLSANRLRHVPVGELQALPAWLRDRLYLHGNPLACDCPLFQLMARGRRRRLSAVVDFQEELRCVLPSAPAPVGILALAGRAPLNCSEAREAVLEAHLGDTVTLSCDTRVRGARSRHWVTPGGERVLQEGGNGSAALLANGSLQLRALRPEDAGTYACWVAGPLLNETLYVELLVHNFTLHGPHDTLNTAYTTLVGCILSVVLVLIYLYLTPCRCCCCRGTDKPPAPRDDSINSSVLSATPNHAAGSAGETGRSRSASGASVGQNGRFKAGGTPQVPPRHGPRAQRKVSDPDSVSSVFSDTPIVV
;
A
#
# COMPACT_ATOMS: atom_id res chain seq x y z
N MET A 1 92.24 50.68 -38.16
CA MET A 1 92.25 51.68 -39.27
C MET A 1 91.77 50.98 -40.54
N PRO A 2 91.13 51.66 -41.50
CA PRO A 2 90.82 53.10 -41.55
C PRO A 2 89.32 53.46 -41.49
N HIS A 3 89.04 54.74 -41.23
CA HIS A 3 87.79 55.48 -41.47
C HIS A 3 88.00 56.40 -42.72
N PRO A 4 87.06 57.28 -43.18
CA PRO A 4 85.80 57.78 -42.59
C PRO A 4 84.57 57.42 -43.50
N HIS A 5 83.55 58.22 -43.89
CA HIS A 5 83.20 59.65 -43.72
C HIS A 5 81.72 59.98 -44.09
N ARG A 6 81.36 61.27 -43.93
CA ARG A 6 80.19 62.03 -44.46
C ARG A 6 78.78 61.78 -43.91
N ASP A 7 78.47 62.53 -42.86
CA ASP A 7 77.25 63.38 -42.69
C ASP A 7 77.06 64.41 -43.84
N PRO A 8 76.01 65.29 -43.89
CA PRO A 8 74.90 65.56 -42.95
C PRO A 8 73.50 65.41 -43.64
N THR A 9 72.31 65.78 -43.12
CA THR A 9 71.77 66.78 -42.15
C THR A 9 70.54 66.19 -41.41
N GLY A 10 69.89 66.76 -40.39
CA GLY A 10 70.07 68.00 -39.61
C GLY A 10 68.72 68.68 -39.28
N GLN A 11 68.50 69.08 -38.01
CA GLN A 11 67.33 69.81 -37.44
C GLN A 11 66.07 68.95 -37.07
N SER A 12 65.32 69.23 -35.99
CA SER A 12 65.51 70.12 -34.81
C SER A 12 64.60 69.71 -33.63
N VAL A 13 64.94 70.16 -32.40
CA VAL A 13 64.18 69.88 -31.15
C VAL A 13 64.11 71.13 -30.26
N PRO A 14 62.96 71.38 -29.60
CA PRO A 14 62.90 71.74 -28.18
C PRO A 14 61.93 70.79 -27.43
N MET A 15 62.15 70.37 -26.17
CA MET A 15 62.17 71.13 -24.91
C MET A 15 60.90 71.98 -24.65
N ALA A 16 60.27 71.97 -23.46
CA ALA A 16 60.41 71.13 -22.26
C ALA A 16 59.12 71.26 -21.39
N GLY A 17 58.92 70.38 -20.40
CA GLY A 17 57.81 70.51 -19.45
C GLY A 17 57.76 69.40 -18.39
N THR A 18 57.88 69.75 -17.11
CA THR A 18 57.94 68.81 -15.98
C THR A 18 56.60 68.68 -15.24
N GLY A 19 56.18 67.46 -14.90
CA GLY A 19 55.04 67.23 -14.01
C GLY A 19 54.78 65.75 -13.72
N ALA A 20 54.86 65.36 -12.44
CA ALA A 20 54.50 64.05 -11.90
C ALA A 20 53.79 64.26 -10.54
N PRO A 21 53.17 63.25 -9.90
CA PRO A 21 52.96 61.86 -10.30
C PRO A 21 51.46 61.43 -10.32
N GLY A 22 51.17 60.16 -10.64
CA GLY A 22 49.83 59.58 -10.49
C GLY A 22 49.86 58.04 -10.40
N LEU A 23 49.19 57.47 -9.41
CA LEU A 23 49.08 56.01 -9.20
C LEU A 23 48.08 55.39 -10.20
N LEU A 24 48.38 54.20 -10.74
CA LEU A 24 47.48 53.03 -10.93
C LEU A 24 47.97 52.05 -12.03
N LEU A 25 48.99 51.21 -11.76
CA LEU A 25 49.28 50.05 -12.63
C LEU A 25 50.09 48.91 -11.97
N CYS A 26 49.48 48.16 -11.03
CA CYS A 26 50.18 47.03 -10.37
C CYS A 26 49.30 45.82 -9.95
N VAL A 27 48.19 45.51 -10.65
CA VAL A 27 47.39 44.28 -10.40
C VAL A 27 46.93 43.62 -11.71
N ALA A 28 47.83 42.93 -12.43
CA ALA A 28 47.49 42.27 -13.69
C ALA A 28 48.45 41.13 -14.12
N LEU A 29 48.93 40.25 -13.22
CA LEU A 29 49.88 39.19 -13.63
C LEU A 29 49.88 37.89 -12.79
N VAL A 30 48.70 37.37 -12.40
CA VAL A 30 48.55 36.02 -11.78
C VAL A 30 47.38 35.25 -12.41
N ALA A 31 47.44 35.01 -13.72
CA ALA A 31 46.37 34.31 -14.47
C ALA A 31 46.89 33.56 -15.72
N ALA A 32 47.95 32.75 -15.59
CA ALA A 32 48.65 32.15 -16.74
C ALA A 32 49.09 30.68 -16.58
N VAL A 33 48.60 29.93 -15.58
CA VAL A 33 48.78 28.46 -15.52
C VAL A 33 47.46 27.77 -15.17
N ALA A 34 46.71 27.41 -16.21
CA ALA A 34 45.67 26.39 -16.14
C ALA A 34 46.02 25.30 -17.18
N PRO A 35 45.99 24.00 -16.83
CA PRO A 35 46.39 22.95 -17.76
C PRO A 35 45.40 22.85 -18.92
N ARG A 36 45.92 22.85 -20.16
CA ARG A 36 45.13 22.63 -21.38
C ARG A 36 44.73 21.16 -21.53
N GLY A 37 43.78 20.72 -20.70
CA GLY A 37 42.97 19.56 -21.04
C GLY A 37 42.13 19.86 -22.29
N THR A 38 41.89 18.86 -23.13
CA THR A 38 41.04 18.99 -24.32
C THR A 38 39.58 18.73 -23.98
N TRP A 39 38.87 19.75 -23.51
CA TRP A 39 37.44 19.67 -23.17
C TRP A 39 36.58 19.64 -24.44
N CYS A 40 36.27 18.44 -24.95
CA CYS A 40 35.43 18.25 -26.13
C CYS A 40 33.94 18.42 -25.76
N GLY A 41 33.52 19.68 -25.64
CA GLY A 41 32.22 20.10 -25.14
C GLY A 41 32.40 21.20 -24.11
N SER A 42 32.18 22.46 -24.53
CA SER A 42 32.18 23.59 -23.59
C SER A 42 31.06 23.41 -22.57
N CYS A 43 31.28 23.85 -21.34
CA CYS A 43 30.18 24.01 -20.40
C CYS A 43 29.16 25.03 -20.97
N PRO A 44 27.85 24.78 -20.87
CA PRO A 44 26.85 25.77 -21.26
C PRO A 44 26.94 27.02 -20.38
N ALA A 45 26.61 28.18 -20.94
CA ALA A 45 26.52 29.41 -20.18
C ALA A 45 25.46 29.28 -19.05
N HIS A 46 25.73 29.90 -17.90
CA HIS A 46 24.91 29.83 -16.68
C HIS A 46 24.84 28.44 -16.01
N CYS A 47 25.66 27.48 -16.44
CA CYS A 47 25.80 26.17 -15.79
C CYS A 47 27.20 25.98 -15.19
N VAL A 48 27.30 25.08 -14.21
CA VAL A 48 28.52 24.59 -13.59
C VAL A 48 28.76 23.15 -14.04
N CYS A 49 29.95 22.87 -14.59
CA CYS A 49 30.36 21.55 -15.02
C CYS A 49 31.48 21.00 -14.14
N ALA A 50 31.29 19.79 -13.60
CA ALA A 50 32.28 19.09 -12.79
C ALA A 50 32.35 17.62 -13.21
N SER A 51 33.43 17.23 -13.89
CA SER A 51 33.56 15.90 -14.50
C SER A 51 32.36 15.59 -15.44
N ASN A 52 31.52 14.61 -15.08
CA ASN A 52 30.30 14.21 -15.79
C ASN A 52 29.01 14.79 -15.18
N ILE A 53 29.10 15.69 -14.19
CA ILE A 53 27.97 16.40 -13.59
C ILE A 53 27.83 17.77 -14.27
N LEU A 54 26.62 18.07 -14.73
CA LEU A 54 26.21 19.37 -15.28
C LEU A 54 25.05 19.90 -14.45
N SER A 55 25.31 20.94 -13.65
CA SER A 55 24.29 21.64 -12.87
C SER A 55 24.01 23.01 -13.47
N CYS A 56 22.76 23.26 -13.80
CA CYS A 56 22.20 24.49 -14.33
C CYS A 56 21.08 25.02 -13.42
N SER A 57 21.11 24.68 -12.12
CA SER A 57 20.05 25.04 -11.19
C SER A 57 20.04 26.54 -10.88
N GLN A 58 18.84 27.07 -10.63
CA GLN A 58 18.61 28.51 -10.34
C GLN A 58 19.04 29.48 -11.45
N ALA A 59 19.34 29.00 -12.66
CA ALA A 59 19.80 29.79 -13.80
C ALA A 59 18.67 30.53 -14.56
N VAL A 60 17.43 30.52 -14.03
CA VAL A 60 16.23 31.18 -14.60
C VAL A 60 15.90 30.72 -16.03
N LEU A 61 16.28 29.50 -16.38
CA LEU A 61 16.15 28.93 -17.73
C LEU A 61 14.69 28.66 -18.10
N SER A 62 14.25 29.14 -19.26
CA SER A 62 12.91 28.88 -19.82
C SER A 62 12.83 27.64 -20.71
N ALA A 63 13.98 27.12 -21.13
CA ALA A 63 14.18 25.91 -21.91
C ALA A 63 15.54 25.28 -21.54
N VAL A 64 15.76 24.01 -21.89
CA VAL A 64 17.03 23.32 -21.62
C VAL A 64 18.14 23.88 -22.53
N PRO A 65 19.32 24.24 -22.00
CA PRO A 65 20.42 24.77 -22.80
C PRO A 65 21.01 23.69 -23.71
N ALA A 66 21.34 24.07 -24.95
CA ALA A 66 21.97 23.19 -25.94
C ALA A 66 23.18 23.88 -26.57
N PRO A 67 24.24 23.15 -26.97
CA PRO A 67 24.40 21.69 -26.88
C PRO A 67 24.78 21.22 -25.46
N LEU A 68 24.29 20.04 -25.08
CA LEU A 68 24.70 19.33 -23.85
C LEU A 68 25.92 18.42 -24.12
N PRO A 69 26.90 18.29 -23.20
CA PRO A 69 28.00 17.36 -23.35
C PRO A 69 27.54 15.89 -23.36
N ARG A 70 28.03 15.09 -24.32
CA ARG A 70 27.60 13.67 -24.47
C ARG A 70 28.01 12.76 -23.32
N PHE A 71 28.99 13.16 -22.52
CA PHE A 71 29.49 12.42 -21.35
C PHE A 71 28.73 12.76 -20.04
N THR A 72 27.76 13.67 -20.06
CA THR A 72 26.98 14.03 -18.88
C THR A 72 26.23 12.82 -18.32
N ALA A 73 26.48 12.51 -17.05
CA ALA A 73 25.86 11.42 -16.30
C ALA A 73 24.78 11.89 -15.32
N VAL A 74 24.93 13.11 -14.81
CA VAL A 74 23.94 13.81 -13.98
C VAL A 74 23.66 15.17 -14.61
N LEU A 75 22.40 15.43 -14.96
CA LEU A 75 21.92 16.71 -15.45
C LEU A 75 20.94 17.30 -14.45
N ASP A 76 21.35 18.37 -13.79
CA ASP A 76 20.53 19.15 -12.87
C ASP A 76 20.04 20.43 -13.55
N LEU A 77 18.72 20.53 -13.70
CA LEU A 77 17.98 21.67 -14.25
C LEU A 77 16.94 22.18 -13.23
N SER A 78 17.11 21.85 -11.95
CA SER A 78 16.16 22.19 -10.89
C SER A 78 16.05 23.69 -10.64
N HIS A 79 14.93 24.15 -10.05
CA HIS A 79 14.71 25.56 -9.72
C HIS A 79 14.83 26.52 -10.93
N ASN A 80 14.27 26.12 -12.07
CA ASN A 80 14.22 26.92 -13.30
C ASN A 80 12.76 27.23 -13.72
N ASN A 81 12.56 27.80 -14.90
CA ASN A 81 11.25 28.15 -15.44
C ASN A 81 10.90 27.35 -16.72
N VAL A 82 11.43 26.12 -16.83
CA VAL A 82 11.16 25.25 -17.99
C VAL A 82 9.70 24.82 -17.94
N SER A 83 8.93 25.17 -18.97
CA SER A 83 7.47 25.02 -18.98
C SER A 83 6.95 23.76 -19.71
N ARG A 84 7.77 23.19 -20.59
CA ARG A 84 7.47 22.00 -21.41
C ARG A 84 8.75 21.21 -21.70
N LEU A 85 8.68 19.89 -21.59
CA LEU A 85 9.73 18.98 -22.09
C LEU A 85 9.25 18.37 -23.41
N ARG A 86 9.82 18.81 -24.54
CA ARG A 86 9.46 18.36 -25.88
C ARG A 86 10.35 17.18 -26.31
N ALA A 87 9.95 16.42 -27.34
CA ALA A 87 10.78 15.34 -27.90
C ALA A 87 12.20 15.79 -28.31
N ASP A 88 12.32 17.01 -28.84
CA ASP A 88 13.53 17.65 -29.36
C ASP A 88 14.39 18.35 -28.28
N TRP A 89 14.13 18.15 -26.98
CA TRP A 89 14.83 18.85 -25.89
C TRP A 89 16.33 18.53 -25.78
N VAL A 90 16.78 17.39 -26.29
CA VAL A 90 18.20 17.14 -26.61
C VAL A 90 18.32 16.70 -28.07
N PRO A 91 19.11 17.39 -28.92
CA PRO A 91 19.30 17.03 -30.32
C PRO A 91 20.25 15.83 -30.54
N GLY A 92 20.36 14.92 -29.58
CA GLY A 92 21.26 13.77 -29.64
C GLY A 92 21.29 12.92 -28.37
N ARG A 93 21.60 11.63 -28.52
CA ARG A 93 21.53 10.63 -27.45
C ARG A 93 22.59 10.86 -26.36
N LEU A 94 22.16 11.06 -25.12
CA LEU A 94 23.02 11.13 -23.93
C LEU A 94 23.16 9.73 -23.32
N ALA A 95 23.97 8.89 -23.97
CA ALA A 95 24.10 7.46 -23.62
C ALA A 95 24.63 7.19 -22.20
N HIS A 96 25.19 8.20 -21.52
CA HIS A 96 25.72 8.10 -20.15
C HIS A 96 24.81 8.74 -19.09
N LEU A 97 23.67 9.33 -19.45
CA LEU A 97 22.81 10.04 -18.50
C LEU A 97 22.04 9.05 -17.62
N HIS A 98 22.36 9.03 -16.33
CA HIS A 98 21.72 8.18 -15.32
C HIS A 98 20.75 8.95 -14.40
N ALA A 99 20.96 10.25 -14.22
CA ALA A 99 20.08 11.11 -13.41
C ALA A 99 19.71 12.41 -14.13
N LEU A 100 18.42 12.75 -14.11
CA LEU A 100 17.85 13.98 -14.65
C LEU A 100 16.97 14.63 -13.59
N LEU A 101 17.37 15.81 -13.13
CA LEU A 101 16.65 16.58 -12.11
C LEU A 101 15.99 17.79 -12.78
N LEU A 102 14.66 17.79 -12.80
CA LEU A 102 13.80 18.82 -13.40
C LEU A 102 12.82 19.40 -12.36
N SER A 103 13.07 19.21 -11.07
CA SER A 103 12.17 19.65 -10.01
C SER A 103 12.15 21.17 -9.83
N HIS A 104 11.09 21.67 -9.18
CA HIS A 104 10.87 23.11 -8.98
C HIS A 104 10.92 23.90 -10.30
N ASN A 105 10.15 23.44 -11.28
CA ASN A 105 10.04 24.04 -12.62
C ASN A 105 8.57 24.38 -12.97
N GLY A 106 8.35 24.85 -14.19
CA GLY A 106 7.02 25.17 -14.72
C GLY A 106 6.37 24.03 -15.52
N LEU A 107 6.90 22.80 -15.50
CA LEU A 107 6.54 21.75 -16.45
C LEU A 107 5.04 21.41 -16.36
N SER A 108 4.33 21.71 -17.44
CA SER A 108 2.90 21.43 -17.61
C SER A 108 2.62 20.42 -18.73
N PHE A 109 3.66 20.05 -19.48
CA PHE A 109 3.64 19.06 -20.56
C PHE A 109 5.00 18.37 -20.65
N VAL A 110 4.98 17.06 -20.81
CA VAL A 110 6.14 16.22 -21.17
C VAL A 110 5.69 15.37 -22.35
N SER A 111 6.46 15.39 -23.44
CA SER A 111 6.19 14.54 -24.61
C SER A 111 6.51 13.08 -24.29
N THR A 112 5.69 12.14 -24.77
CA THR A 112 5.96 10.69 -24.73
C THR A 112 7.33 10.33 -25.31
N GLU A 113 7.76 11.02 -26.38
CA GLU A 113 9.06 10.82 -27.03
C GLU A 113 10.23 11.53 -26.32
N ALA A 114 10.00 12.30 -25.24
CA ALA A 114 11.06 13.06 -24.57
C ALA A 114 12.18 12.18 -23.99
N PHE A 115 11.93 10.90 -23.72
CA PHE A 115 12.89 10.02 -23.07
C PHE A 115 13.70 9.13 -24.03
N THR A 116 13.31 9.08 -25.31
CA THR A 116 13.98 8.34 -26.40
C THR A 116 15.51 8.51 -26.44
N HIS A 117 16.00 9.72 -26.14
CA HIS A 117 17.42 10.09 -26.22
C HIS A 117 18.20 9.88 -24.90
N VAL A 118 17.54 9.43 -23.82
CA VAL A 118 18.13 9.19 -22.49
C VAL A 118 17.81 7.78 -21.92
N PRO A 119 17.99 6.68 -22.69
CA PRO A 119 17.44 5.35 -22.34
C PRO A 119 18.07 4.65 -21.13
N HIS A 120 19.19 5.15 -20.58
CA HIS A 120 19.89 4.57 -19.43
C HIS A 120 19.59 5.29 -18.10
N LEU A 121 18.56 6.15 -18.10
CA LEU A 121 18.15 6.91 -16.92
C LEU A 121 17.66 5.98 -15.80
N ARG A 122 18.24 6.14 -14.61
CA ARG A 122 17.89 5.40 -13.38
C ARG A 122 17.15 6.26 -12.35
N HIS A 123 17.29 7.58 -12.44
CA HIS A 123 16.67 8.54 -11.54
C HIS A 123 16.07 9.71 -12.33
N LEU A 124 14.76 9.90 -12.20
CA LEU A 124 14.02 11.01 -12.81
C LEU A 124 13.27 11.79 -11.74
N ASP A 125 13.62 13.06 -11.58
CA ASP A 125 12.92 13.98 -10.68
C ASP A 125 12.11 15.02 -11.47
N LEU A 126 10.79 14.89 -11.42
CA LEU A 126 9.78 15.79 -11.98
C LEU A 126 8.90 16.39 -10.86
N SER A 127 9.35 16.35 -9.59
CA SER A 127 8.60 16.87 -8.46
C SER A 127 8.47 18.40 -8.47
N SER A 128 7.54 18.97 -7.70
CA SER A 128 7.34 20.43 -7.61
C SER A 128 7.15 21.10 -8.99
N ASN A 129 6.24 20.55 -9.80
CA ASN A 129 5.94 20.99 -11.16
C ASN A 129 4.41 21.16 -11.35
N ARG A 130 3.93 21.24 -12.60
CA ARG A 130 2.53 21.54 -12.96
C ARG A 130 1.88 20.43 -13.82
N LEU A 131 2.38 19.20 -13.73
CA LEU A 131 1.86 18.05 -14.49
C LEU A 131 0.46 17.68 -14.00
N ARG A 132 -0.49 17.46 -14.92
CA ARG A 132 -1.92 17.24 -14.61
C ARG A 132 -2.42 15.82 -14.82
N ALA A 133 -1.74 15.08 -15.71
CA ALA A 133 -2.02 13.71 -16.06
C ALA A 133 -0.70 12.98 -16.28
N LEU A 134 -0.71 11.67 -16.11
CA LEU A 134 0.31 10.77 -16.66
C LEU A 134 -0.34 10.03 -17.82
N GLU A 135 0.08 10.39 -19.04
CA GLU A 135 -0.46 9.88 -20.30
C GLU A 135 0.06 8.48 -20.63
N GLU A 136 -0.59 7.80 -21.57
CA GLU A 136 -0.21 6.47 -22.06
C GLU A 136 1.27 6.44 -22.51
N ASN A 137 2.01 5.43 -22.07
CA ASN A 137 3.41 5.17 -22.41
C ASN A 137 4.40 6.31 -22.09
N LEU A 138 4.01 7.32 -21.29
CA LEU A 138 4.82 8.52 -21.00
C LEU A 138 6.25 8.24 -20.49
N PHE A 139 6.49 7.10 -19.84
CA PHE A 139 7.80 6.68 -19.35
C PHE A 139 8.33 5.38 -19.99
N SER A 140 7.70 4.83 -21.03
CA SER A 140 7.96 3.45 -21.48
C SER A 140 9.37 3.18 -22.01
N ASP A 141 10.07 4.22 -22.47
CA ASP A 141 11.48 4.13 -22.91
C ASP A 141 12.45 3.89 -21.74
N LEU A 142 12.06 4.27 -20.52
CA LEU A 142 12.93 4.34 -19.34
C LEU A 142 13.08 2.97 -18.65
N THR A 143 13.42 1.94 -19.42
CA THR A 143 13.50 0.54 -18.97
C THR A 143 14.51 0.29 -17.83
N GLU A 144 15.50 1.17 -17.64
CA GLU A 144 16.44 1.12 -16.51
C GLU A 144 16.01 1.93 -15.26
N LEU A 145 14.87 2.63 -15.28
CA LEU A 145 14.47 3.56 -14.21
C LEU A 145 14.25 2.85 -12.88
N GLU A 146 14.95 3.28 -11.83
CA GLU A 146 14.80 2.76 -10.45
C GLU A 146 13.99 3.70 -9.55
N VAL A 147 14.04 5.01 -9.80
CA VAL A 147 13.40 6.05 -8.98
C VAL A 147 12.70 7.07 -9.86
N LEU A 148 11.41 7.28 -9.62
CA LEU A 148 10.58 8.30 -10.26
C LEU A 148 9.89 9.17 -9.21
N LEU A 149 10.20 10.47 -9.23
CA LEU A 149 9.67 11.46 -8.29
C LEU A 149 8.70 12.38 -9.04
N LEU A 150 7.42 12.32 -8.68
CA LEU A 150 6.31 13.08 -9.28
C LEU A 150 5.48 13.81 -8.20
N TYR A 151 6.00 13.89 -6.98
CA TYR A 151 5.29 14.52 -5.86
C TYR A 151 5.15 16.05 -6.05
N ASN A 152 4.21 16.67 -5.35
CA ASN A 152 3.92 18.11 -5.45
C ASN A 152 3.67 18.55 -6.90
N ASN A 153 2.61 18.00 -7.50
CA ASN A 153 2.18 18.29 -8.87
C ASN A 153 0.64 18.46 -8.93
N GLU A 154 0.07 18.64 -10.12
CA GLU A 154 -1.38 18.76 -10.32
C GLU A 154 -2.07 17.43 -10.69
N ILE A 155 -1.40 16.28 -10.60
CA ILE A 155 -1.82 15.01 -11.24
C ILE A 155 -3.16 14.52 -10.67
N SER A 156 -4.20 14.49 -11.49
CA SER A 156 -5.52 13.95 -11.13
C SER A 156 -5.82 12.60 -11.79
N THR A 157 -5.26 12.36 -12.98
CA THR A 157 -5.40 11.12 -13.75
C THR A 157 -4.04 10.46 -13.97
N VAL A 158 -4.01 9.14 -13.80
CA VAL A 158 -2.83 8.30 -13.98
C VAL A 158 -3.25 7.14 -14.87
N ASP A 159 -2.71 7.05 -16.09
CA ASP A 159 -2.95 5.85 -16.89
C ASP A 159 -2.14 4.65 -16.36
N ARG A 160 -2.70 3.46 -16.53
CA ARG A 160 -2.05 2.18 -16.24
C ARG A 160 -0.86 1.92 -17.17
N THR A 161 -0.88 2.38 -18.43
CA THR A 161 0.21 2.21 -19.40
C THR A 161 1.28 3.31 -19.31
N ALA A 162 1.07 4.37 -18.53
CA ALA A 162 2.08 5.41 -18.29
C ALA A 162 3.42 4.86 -17.76
N PHE A 163 3.36 3.74 -17.04
CA PHE A 163 4.50 3.03 -16.44
C PHE A 163 4.80 1.68 -17.10
N GLU A 164 4.32 1.44 -18.32
CA GLU A 164 4.63 0.21 -19.06
C GLU A 164 6.15 0.05 -19.25
N ASN A 165 6.66 -1.18 -19.31
CA ASN A 165 8.09 -1.52 -19.43
C ASN A 165 9.05 -1.04 -18.33
N LEU A 166 8.58 -0.37 -17.25
CA LEU A 166 9.38 0.07 -16.10
C LEU A 166 9.80 -1.06 -15.15
N ASN A 167 10.38 -2.12 -15.71
CA ASN A 167 10.73 -3.39 -15.06
C ASN A 167 11.72 -3.25 -13.89
N ARG A 168 12.49 -2.16 -13.82
CA ARG A 168 13.43 -1.86 -12.73
C ARG A 168 12.92 -0.85 -11.70
N LEU A 169 11.69 -0.34 -11.82
CA LEU A 169 11.23 0.74 -10.93
C LEU A 169 11.05 0.22 -9.50
N ARG A 170 11.75 0.86 -8.56
CA ARG A 170 11.78 0.47 -7.13
C ARG A 170 11.12 1.51 -6.24
N LYS A 171 11.14 2.79 -6.59
CA LYS A 171 10.49 3.87 -5.84
C LYS A 171 9.65 4.74 -6.76
N LEU A 172 8.34 4.85 -6.47
CA LEU A 172 7.41 5.75 -7.15
C LEU A 172 6.80 6.71 -6.13
N TYR A 173 7.05 8.01 -6.28
CA TYR A 173 6.51 9.04 -5.39
C TYR A 173 5.47 9.88 -6.13
N LEU A 174 4.21 9.77 -5.71
CA LEU A 174 3.05 10.51 -6.21
C LEU A 174 2.38 11.35 -5.11
N GLY A 175 3.03 11.52 -3.95
CA GLY A 175 2.51 12.33 -2.84
C GLY A 175 2.19 13.79 -3.22
N GLN A 176 1.30 14.45 -2.48
CA GLN A 176 0.91 15.86 -2.73
C GLN A 176 0.42 16.10 -4.17
N ASN A 177 -0.54 15.28 -4.62
CA ASN A 177 -1.17 15.39 -5.94
C ASN A 177 -2.71 15.45 -5.81
N ARG A 178 -3.44 15.25 -6.92
CA ARG A 178 -4.90 15.38 -7.01
C ARG A 178 -5.60 14.04 -7.30
N ILE A 179 -4.89 12.92 -7.14
CA ILE A 179 -5.35 11.57 -7.48
C ILE A 179 -6.53 11.17 -6.56
N SER A 180 -7.66 10.79 -7.15
CA SER A 180 -8.90 10.47 -6.43
C SER A 180 -9.26 8.97 -6.40
N ARG A 181 -8.77 8.20 -7.37
CA ARG A 181 -8.90 6.73 -7.47
C ARG A 181 -7.56 6.09 -7.10
N PHE A 182 -7.60 5.06 -6.26
CA PHE A 182 -6.40 4.29 -5.93
C PHE A 182 -5.92 3.49 -7.18
N PRO A 183 -4.64 3.62 -7.60
CA PRO A 183 -4.13 2.99 -8.82
C PRO A 183 -3.73 1.53 -8.56
N LEU A 184 -4.74 0.70 -8.28
CA LEU A 184 -4.61 -0.73 -7.97
C LEU A 184 -3.90 -1.51 -9.09
N GLU A 185 -4.11 -1.09 -10.33
CA GLU A 185 -3.56 -1.66 -11.55
C GLU A 185 -2.02 -1.66 -11.58
N LEU A 186 -1.36 -0.84 -10.75
CA LEU A 186 0.10 -0.80 -10.60
C LEU A 186 0.66 -1.87 -9.65
N LEU A 187 -0.17 -2.37 -8.73
CA LEU A 187 0.23 -3.32 -7.68
C LEU A 187 -0.28 -4.75 -7.95
N ARG A 188 -1.37 -4.86 -8.70
CA ARG A 188 -2.05 -6.12 -9.00
C ARG A 188 -1.16 -7.05 -9.86
N ASP A 189 -1.16 -8.32 -9.48
CA ASP A 189 -0.46 -9.44 -10.13
C ASP A 189 1.08 -9.27 -10.30
N GLY A 190 1.67 -8.19 -9.76
CA GLY A 190 3.10 -7.89 -9.85
C GLY A 190 3.66 -7.65 -11.26
N SER A 191 2.80 -7.65 -12.28
CA SER A 191 3.18 -7.77 -13.69
C SER A 191 3.70 -6.47 -14.32
N ARG A 192 3.15 -5.31 -13.92
CA ARG A 192 3.56 -4.00 -14.45
C ARG A 192 4.84 -3.46 -13.81
N LEU A 193 4.96 -3.57 -12.49
CA LEU A 193 6.08 -3.02 -11.72
C LEU A 193 6.71 -4.08 -10.78
N PRO A 194 7.32 -5.15 -11.33
CA PRO A 194 7.77 -6.31 -10.55
C PRO A 194 8.85 -5.97 -9.50
N GLN A 195 9.61 -4.89 -9.70
CA GLN A 195 10.64 -4.45 -8.76
C GLN A 195 10.18 -3.37 -7.76
N LEU A 196 8.92 -2.94 -7.77
CA LEU A 196 8.43 -1.88 -6.90
C LEU A 196 8.68 -2.21 -5.41
N ALA A 197 9.18 -1.25 -4.65
CA ALA A 197 9.57 -1.38 -3.25
C ALA A 197 8.99 -0.27 -2.36
N LEU A 198 8.44 0.77 -2.98
CA LEU A 198 7.84 1.94 -2.33
C LEU A 198 6.85 2.57 -3.31
N LEU A 199 5.63 2.83 -2.83
CA LEU A 199 4.64 3.64 -3.50
C LEU A 199 4.11 4.67 -2.51
N ASP A 200 4.44 5.94 -2.75
CA ASP A 200 3.90 7.05 -1.99
C ASP A 200 2.70 7.65 -2.73
N LEU A 201 1.53 7.62 -2.06
CA LEU A 201 0.27 8.24 -2.48
C LEU A 201 -0.26 9.19 -1.39
N SER A 202 0.62 9.70 -0.53
CA SER A 202 0.28 10.61 0.56
C SER A 202 -0.34 11.93 0.07
N ALA A 203 -1.06 12.64 0.94
CA ALA A 203 -1.59 13.99 0.68
C ALA A 203 -2.31 14.15 -0.69
N ASN A 204 -3.06 13.11 -1.09
CA ASN A 204 -3.84 13.06 -2.33
C ASN A 204 -5.34 13.21 -2.03
N ARG A 205 -6.21 12.87 -2.99
CA ARG A 205 -7.68 13.00 -2.90
C ARG A 205 -8.39 11.64 -2.78
N LEU A 206 -7.68 10.59 -2.38
CA LEU A 206 -8.24 9.24 -2.26
C LEU A 206 -9.34 9.22 -1.19
N ARG A 207 -10.54 8.78 -1.59
CA ARG A 207 -11.68 8.57 -0.66
C ARG A 207 -11.86 7.12 -0.24
N HIS A 208 -11.44 6.17 -1.08
CA HIS A 208 -11.55 4.74 -0.84
C HIS A 208 -10.28 4.04 -1.29
N VAL A 209 -9.93 2.96 -0.60
CA VAL A 209 -8.80 2.07 -0.96
C VAL A 209 -9.31 0.62 -0.98
N PRO A 210 -8.79 -0.25 -1.86
CA PRO A 210 -9.28 -1.62 -2.00
C PRO A 210 -8.74 -2.51 -0.87
N VAL A 211 -9.31 -2.36 0.34
CA VAL A 211 -8.79 -2.97 1.58
C VAL A 211 -8.54 -4.48 1.45
N GLY A 212 -9.41 -5.23 0.77
CA GLY A 212 -9.21 -6.67 0.56
C GLY A 212 -7.93 -7.00 -0.22
N GLU A 213 -7.70 -6.33 -1.36
CA GLU A 213 -6.49 -6.52 -2.15
C GLU A 213 -5.25 -5.96 -1.41
N LEU A 214 -5.38 -4.83 -0.69
CA LEU A 214 -4.33 -4.32 0.19
C LEU A 214 -3.99 -5.25 1.37
N GLN A 215 -4.92 -6.10 1.83
CA GLN A 215 -4.62 -7.12 2.84
C GLN A 215 -3.86 -8.33 2.27
N ALA A 216 -4.00 -8.60 0.96
CA ALA A 216 -3.29 -9.67 0.26
C ALA A 216 -1.88 -9.28 -0.23
N LEU A 217 -1.56 -7.98 -0.33
CA LEU A 217 -0.21 -7.52 -0.66
C LEU A 217 0.83 -7.96 0.40
N PRO A 218 2.08 -8.29 0.01
CA PRO A 218 3.14 -8.65 0.94
C PRO A 218 3.45 -7.55 1.97
N ALA A 219 3.78 -7.92 3.21
CA ALA A 219 4.12 -7.01 4.29
C ALA A 219 5.22 -6.00 3.92
N TRP A 220 6.25 -6.41 3.16
CA TRP A 220 7.32 -5.50 2.72
C TRP A 220 6.86 -4.41 1.75
N LEU A 221 5.76 -4.62 1.01
CA LEU A 221 5.15 -3.61 0.15
C LEU A 221 4.20 -2.71 0.97
N ARG A 222 3.44 -3.31 1.89
CA ARG A 222 2.55 -2.60 2.82
C ARG A 222 3.28 -1.69 3.79
N ASP A 223 4.50 -2.07 4.19
CA ASP A 223 5.44 -1.25 4.98
C ASP A 223 5.79 0.09 4.30
N ARG A 224 5.68 0.14 2.97
CA ARG A 224 6.20 1.19 2.09
C ARG A 224 5.12 1.75 1.16
N LEU A 225 3.85 1.56 1.51
CA LEU A 225 2.68 2.07 0.80
C LEU A 225 2.06 3.22 1.61
N TYR A 226 2.47 4.45 1.29
CA TYR A 226 2.10 5.63 2.09
C TYR A 226 0.74 6.20 1.64
N LEU A 227 -0.20 6.28 2.58
CA LEU A 227 -1.61 6.68 2.33
C LEU A 227 -2.11 7.82 3.23
N HIS A 228 -1.26 8.34 4.12
CA HIS A 228 -1.57 9.41 5.05
C HIS A 228 -1.94 10.74 4.34
N GLY A 229 -2.63 11.64 5.04
CA GLY A 229 -3.06 12.92 4.47
C GLY A 229 -4.17 12.85 3.40
N ASN A 230 -4.74 11.66 3.12
CA ASN A 230 -5.85 11.49 2.19
C ASN A 230 -7.23 11.63 2.88
N PRO A 231 -8.28 12.13 2.19
CA PRO A 231 -9.65 12.22 2.70
C PRO A 231 -10.39 10.87 2.63
N LEU A 232 -9.79 9.82 3.18
CA LEU A 232 -10.33 8.45 3.19
C LEU A 232 -11.66 8.41 3.95
N ALA A 233 -12.63 7.63 3.50
CA ALA A 233 -13.85 7.35 4.26
C ALA A 233 -13.52 6.43 5.46
N CYS A 234 -14.10 6.70 6.63
CA CYS A 234 -13.92 5.81 7.79
C CYS A 234 -14.82 4.56 7.67
N ASP A 235 -14.23 3.38 7.64
CA ASP A 235 -14.91 2.09 7.81
C ASP A 235 -14.07 1.12 8.67
N CYS A 236 -14.69 0.01 9.09
CA CYS A 236 -14.00 -0.98 9.94
C CYS A 236 -12.94 -1.83 9.20
N PRO A 237 -13.09 -2.21 7.91
CA PRO A 237 -12.00 -2.81 7.14
C PRO A 237 -10.72 -1.95 7.11
N LEU A 238 -10.84 -0.65 6.87
CA LEU A 238 -9.71 0.30 6.88
C LEU A 238 -9.09 0.41 8.27
N PHE A 239 -9.92 0.49 9.32
CA PHE A 239 -9.44 0.43 10.70
C PHE A 239 -8.65 -0.87 10.97
N GLN A 240 -9.17 -2.03 10.58
CA GLN A 240 -8.52 -3.32 10.80
C GLN A 240 -7.19 -3.44 10.05
N LEU A 241 -7.12 -2.96 8.80
CA LEU A 241 -5.88 -2.89 8.02
C LEU A 241 -4.82 -2.04 8.74
N MET A 242 -5.15 -0.82 9.15
CA MET A 242 -4.22 0.08 9.83
C MET A 242 -3.84 -0.42 11.23
N ALA A 243 -4.79 -0.96 12.00
CA ALA A 243 -4.52 -1.50 13.33
C ALA A 243 -3.63 -2.76 13.30
N ARG A 244 -3.82 -3.65 12.31
CA ARG A 244 -2.91 -4.78 12.05
C ARG A 244 -1.54 -4.29 11.61
N GLY A 245 -1.47 -3.29 10.73
CA GLY A 245 -0.22 -2.64 10.33
C GLY A 245 0.56 -2.03 11.50
N ARG A 246 -0.15 -1.40 12.46
CA ARG A 246 0.46 -0.89 13.70
C ARG A 246 1.01 -2.02 14.60
N ARG A 247 0.26 -3.12 14.79
CA ARG A 247 0.77 -4.29 15.54
C ARG A 247 2.04 -4.86 14.89
N ARG A 248 2.03 -5.03 13.56
CA ARG A 248 3.18 -5.49 12.75
C ARG A 248 4.29 -4.44 12.57
N ARG A 249 4.17 -3.26 13.19
CA ARG A 249 5.12 -2.12 13.10
C ARG A 249 5.50 -1.75 11.65
N LEU A 250 4.52 -1.71 10.75
CA LEU A 250 4.74 -1.27 9.37
C LEU A 250 5.09 0.22 9.33
N SER A 251 6.19 0.60 8.66
CA SER A 251 6.74 1.97 8.65
C SER A 251 5.69 3.00 8.21
N ALA A 252 5.03 2.76 7.07
CA ALA A 252 3.91 3.56 6.55
C ALA A 252 2.70 3.72 7.48
N VAL A 253 2.62 2.95 8.57
CA VAL A 253 1.62 3.12 9.64
C VAL A 253 2.20 3.75 10.90
N VAL A 254 3.39 3.32 11.36
CA VAL A 254 4.00 3.77 12.61
C VAL A 254 4.50 5.21 12.53
N ASP A 255 5.09 5.58 11.40
CA ASP A 255 5.75 6.88 11.23
C ASP A 255 4.73 8.02 11.03
N PHE A 256 3.54 7.69 10.53
CA PHE A 256 2.50 8.65 10.09
C PHE A 256 1.17 8.52 10.87
N GLN A 257 1.20 8.00 12.10
CA GLN A 257 -0.01 7.71 12.90
C GLN A 257 -0.96 8.91 13.07
N GLU A 258 -0.41 10.12 13.23
CA GLU A 258 -1.19 11.35 13.41
C GLU A 258 -1.81 11.90 12.11
N GLU A 259 -1.29 11.50 10.95
CA GLU A 259 -1.76 11.89 9.62
C GLU A 259 -2.66 10.83 8.96
N LEU A 260 -2.68 9.61 9.51
CA LEU A 260 -3.61 8.53 9.12
C LEU A 260 -5.02 8.80 9.65
N ARG A 261 -5.69 9.75 9.02
CA ARG A 261 -7.05 10.19 9.31
C ARG A 261 -8.04 9.74 8.25
N CYS A 262 -9.32 9.72 8.63
CA CYS A 262 -10.43 9.45 7.75
C CYS A 262 -11.62 10.37 8.08
N VAL A 263 -12.58 10.46 7.18
CA VAL A 263 -13.78 11.28 7.26
C VAL A 263 -14.98 10.41 7.64
N LEU A 264 -15.65 10.77 8.74
CA LEU A 264 -16.99 10.27 9.08
C LEU A 264 -18.03 11.29 8.61
N PRO A 265 -19.13 10.87 7.95
CA PRO A 265 -20.23 11.78 7.58
C PRO A 265 -20.86 12.54 8.77
N SER A 266 -20.72 12.01 9.98
CA SER A 266 -21.23 12.57 11.24
C SER A 266 -20.20 13.42 12.01
N ALA A 267 -18.97 13.58 11.51
CA ALA A 267 -17.90 14.32 12.20
C ALA A 267 -17.56 15.63 11.48
N PRO A 268 -17.39 16.76 12.20
CA PRO A 268 -17.05 18.06 11.59
C PRO A 268 -15.57 18.17 11.16
N ALA A 269 -14.74 17.18 11.48
CA ALA A 269 -13.31 17.14 11.16
C ALA A 269 -12.82 15.69 10.99
N PRO A 270 -11.74 15.44 10.23
CA PRO A 270 -11.15 14.11 10.07
C PRO A 270 -10.68 13.51 11.40
N VAL A 271 -11.03 12.24 11.62
CA VAL A 271 -10.71 11.47 12.83
C VAL A 271 -9.54 10.53 12.53
N GLY A 272 -8.59 10.38 13.46
CA GLY A 272 -7.51 9.40 13.33
C GLY A 272 -8.05 7.97 13.23
N ILE A 273 -7.67 7.23 12.19
CA ILE A 273 -8.20 5.89 11.88
C ILE A 273 -8.00 4.96 13.08
N LEU A 274 -6.81 4.98 13.67
CA LEU A 274 -6.42 4.14 14.83
C LEU A 274 -7.21 4.46 16.12
N ALA A 275 -7.96 5.56 16.16
CA ALA A 275 -8.82 5.99 17.27
C ALA A 275 -10.32 5.68 17.04
N LEU A 276 -10.65 4.81 16.08
CA LEU A 276 -12.02 4.30 15.86
C LEU A 276 -12.40 3.11 16.75
N ALA A 277 -11.42 2.48 17.41
CA ALA A 277 -11.65 1.38 18.37
C ALA A 277 -12.65 1.80 19.47
N GLY A 278 -13.75 1.07 19.63
CA GLY A 278 -14.79 1.37 20.62
C GLY A 278 -15.52 2.71 20.45
N ARG A 279 -15.29 3.44 19.34
CA ARG A 279 -15.85 4.78 19.12
C ARG A 279 -17.12 4.71 18.27
N ALA A 280 -18.24 5.19 18.83
CA ALA A 280 -19.46 5.39 18.07
C ALA A 280 -19.23 6.43 16.94
N PRO A 281 -19.82 6.26 15.73
CA PRO A 281 -20.87 5.29 15.41
C PRO A 281 -20.37 3.91 14.94
N LEU A 282 -19.09 3.74 14.60
CA LEU A 282 -18.61 2.53 13.92
C LEU A 282 -18.37 1.33 14.85
N ASN A 283 -17.94 1.57 16.10
CA ASN A 283 -17.68 0.54 17.12
C ASN A 283 -16.90 -0.70 16.60
N CYS A 284 -15.81 -0.46 15.85
CA CYS A 284 -15.08 -1.54 15.20
C CYS A 284 -14.40 -2.48 16.21
N SER A 285 -14.49 -3.79 15.95
CA SER A 285 -13.80 -4.84 16.70
C SER A 285 -12.28 -4.71 16.61
N GLU A 286 -11.57 -5.04 17.69
CA GLU A 286 -10.11 -5.02 17.70
C GLU A 286 -9.52 -5.88 16.58
N ALA A 287 -8.53 -5.34 15.86
CA ALA A 287 -7.71 -6.15 14.96
C ALA A 287 -6.88 -7.14 15.78
N ARG A 288 -7.32 -8.39 15.80
CA ARG A 288 -6.52 -9.55 16.22
C ARG A 288 -5.69 -10.06 15.04
N GLU A 289 -4.60 -10.74 15.35
CA GLU A 289 -3.93 -11.61 14.39
C GLU A 289 -4.73 -12.92 14.31
N ALA A 290 -4.70 -13.58 13.16
CA ALA A 290 -5.48 -14.80 12.96
C ALA A 290 -4.71 -15.98 13.54
N VAL A 291 -5.31 -16.67 14.52
CA VAL A 291 -4.93 -18.05 14.86
C VAL A 291 -5.27 -18.91 13.65
N LEU A 292 -4.37 -19.81 13.27
CA LEU A 292 -4.60 -20.72 12.17
C LEU A 292 -5.18 -22.02 12.74
N GLU A 293 -6.45 -22.28 12.44
CA GLU A 293 -7.18 -23.46 12.92
C GLU A 293 -7.11 -24.59 11.88
N ALA A 294 -6.81 -25.81 12.33
CA ALA A 294 -6.58 -26.98 11.49
C ALA A 294 -7.01 -28.27 12.19
N HIS A 295 -7.13 -29.36 11.44
CA HIS A 295 -7.62 -30.66 11.92
C HIS A 295 -6.56 -31.75 11.79
N LEU A 296 -6.79 -32.91 12.42
CA LEU A 296 -5.92 -34.07 12.26
C LEU A 296 -5.82 -34.47 10.78
N GLY A 297 -4.61 -34.79 10.33
CA GLY A 297 -4.35 -35.20 8.94
C GLY A 297 -4.32 -34.06 7.92
N ASP A 298 -4.72 -32.84 8.27
CA ASP A 298 -4.69 -31.69 7.35
C ASP A 298 -3.26 -31.39 6.85
N THR A 299 -3.18 -30.67 5.72
CA THR A 299 -1.93 -30.09 5.20
C THR A 299 -2.07 -28.58 5.16
N VAL A 300 -1.21 -27.89 5.90
CA VAL A 300 -1.31 -26.46 6.22
C VAL A 300 -0.02 -25.74 5.82
N THR A 301 -0.10 -24.47 5.43
CA THR A 301 1.08 -23.67 5.04
C THR A 301 1.16 -22.39 5.85
N LEU A 302 2.13 -22.30 6.77
CA LEU A 302 2.42 -21.12 7.57
C LEU A 302 3.19 -20.10 6.72
N SER A 303 2.61 -18.91 6.53
CA SER A 303 3.19 -17.88 5.66
C SER A 303 4.20 -17.01 6.41
N CYS A 304 5.43 -16.89 5.88
CA CYS A 304 6.45 -16.00 6.42
C CYS A 304 6.42 -14.62 5.74
N ASP A 305 5.33 -13.88 5.95
CA ASP A 305 5.12 -12.54 5.38
C ASP A 305 5.74 -11.44 6.24
N THR A 306 7.04 -11.23 6.06
CA THR A 306 7.88 -10.22 6.73
C THR A 306 7.97 -8.91 5.96
N ARG A 307 8.16 -7.78 6.67
CA ARG A 307 8.44 -6.47 6.06
C ARG A 307 9.87 -6.36 5.49
N VAL A 308 10.74 -7.31 5.80
CA VAL A 308 12.07 -7.45 5.20
C VAL A 308 11.97 -7.90 3.74
N ARG A 309 12.35 -7.01 2.79
CA ARG A 309 12.61 -7.36 1.39
C ARG A 309 14.09 -7.71 1.21
N GLY A 310 14.40 -8.76 0.43
CA GLY A 310 15.79 -9.17 0.16
C GLY A 310 16.48 -9.79 1.39
N ALA A 311 15.86 -10.83 1.97
CA ALA A 311 16.42 -11.55 3.10
C ALA A 311 17.77 -12.21 2.75
N ARG A 312 18.77 -12.08 3.63
CA ARG A 312 20.05 -12.80 3.57
C ARG A 312 19.92 -14.25 4.02
N SER A 313 19.01 -14.50 4.98
CA SER A 313 18.71 -15.83 5.50
C SER A 313 17.33 -15.85 6.13
N ARG A 314 16.59 -16.95 5.94
CA ARG A 314 15.31 -17.24 6.59
C ARG A 314 15.38 -18.65 7.20
N HIS A 315 14.85 -18.83 8.39
CA HIS A 315 14.60 -20.15 8.97
C HIS A 315 13.33 -20.14 9.82
N TRP A 316 12.74 -21.32 10.05
CA TRP A 316 11.63 -21.52 10.96
C TRP A 316 12.08 -22.22 12.24
N VAL A 317 11.39 -21.92 13.33
CA VAL A 317 11.55 -22.56 14.64
C VAL A 317 10.19 -23.13 15.06
N THR A 318 10.19 -24.37 15.54
CA THR A 318 9.00 -25.10 16.02
C THR A 318 8.56 -24.62 17.42
N PRO A 319 7.34 -24.97 17.89
CA PRO A 319 6.93 -24.69 19.26
C PRO A 319 7.86 -25.27 20.34
N GLY A 320 8.58 -26.37 20.02
CA GLY A 320 9.62 -26.96 20.88
C GLY A 320 10.96 -26.22 20.89
N GLY A 321 11.12 -25.15 20.10
CA GLY A 321 12.37 -24.37 20.00
C GLY A 321 13.40 -24.91 19.00
N GLU A 322 13.07 -25.99 18.28
CA GLU A 322 13.98 -26.60 17.30
C GLU A 322 13.91 -25.88 15.95
N ARG A 323 15.05 -25.78 15.25
CA ARG A 323 15.08 -25.21 13.90
C ARG A 323 14.60 -26.25 12.89
N VAL A 324 13.62 -25.88 12.07
CA VAL A 324 13.19 -26.71 10.94
C VAL A 324 14.32 -26.77 9.91
N LEU A 325 14.91 -27.94 9.77
CA LEU A 325 15.91 -28.23 8.74
C LEU A 325 15.24 -28.39 7.37
N GLN A 326 16.01 -28.16 6.30
CA GLN A 326 15.50 -28.19 4.93
C GLN A 326 15.44 -29.63 4.39
N GLU A 327 14.57 -30.47 4.96
CA GLU A 327 14.44 -31.87 4.56
C GLU A 327 13.73 -32.04 3.21
N GLY A 328 14.50 -32.49 2.22
CA GLY A 328 14.02 -32.83 0.89
C GLY A 328 13.37 -34.22 0.83
N GLY A 329 12.14 -34.35 1.31
CA GLY A 329 11.29 -35.52 1.10
C GLY A 329 10.88 -36.27 2.38
N ASN A 330 9.64 -36.73 2.40
CA ASN A 330 8.99 -37.59 3.41
C ASN A 330 8.92 -37.09 4.88
N GLY A 331 9.56 -35.98 5.26
CA GLY A 331 9.29 -35.29 6.53
C GLY A 331 7.86 -34.73 6.62
N SER A 332 7.33 -34.60 7.84
CA SER A 332 6.03 -33.95 8.10
C SER A 332 6.06 -32.43 7.87
N ALA A 333 7.25 -31.82 7.94
CA ALA A 333 7.49 -30.40 7.72
C ALA A 333 8.39 -30.20 6.48
N ALA A 334 8.04 -29.27 5.60
CA ALA A 334 8.77 -28.96 4.38
C ALA A 334 8.81 -27.44 4.10
N LEU A 335 9.99 -26.90 3.81
CA LEU A 335 10.15 -25.48 3.46
C LEU A 335 9.86 -25.26 1.96
N LEU A 336 8.89 -24.42 1.65
CA LEU A 336 8.53 -24.06 0.28
C LEU A 336 9.52 -23.03 -0.31
N ALA A 337 9.60 -22.94 -1.64
CA ALA A 337 10.53 -22.03 -2.33
C ALA A 337 10.26 -20.52 -2.08
N ASN A 338 9.04 -20.15 -1.68
CA ASN A 338 8.70 -18.80 -1.20
C ASN A 338 9.10 -18.56 0.28
N GLY A 339 9.70 -19.57 0.93
CA GLY A 339 10.12 -19.58 2.32
C GLY A 339 9.00 -19.68 3.35
N SER A 340 7.80 -20.12 2.95
CA SER A 340 6.72 -20.52 3.86
C SER A 340 6.91 -21.97 4.31
N LEU A 341 6.43 -22.31 5.51
CA LEU A 341 6.54 -23.66 6.07
C LEU A 341 5.27 -24.46 5.76
N GLN A 342 5.37 -25.57 5.05
CA GLN A 342 4.27 -26.51 4.85
C GLN A 342 4.38 -27.65 5.86
N LEU A 343 3.30 -27.87 6.62
CA LEU A 343 3.11 -29.00 7.52
C LEU A 343 2.11 -29.96 6.88
N ARG A 344 2.34 -31.27 7.01
CA ARG A 344 1.57 -32.35 6.34
C ARG A 344 1.17 -33.42 7.35
N ALA A 345 -0.05 -33.91 7.22
CA ALA A 345 -0.63 -34.94 8.08
C ALA A 345 -0.58 -34.55 9.58
N LEU A 346 -1.10 -33.35 9.88
CA LEU A 346 -1.03 -32.71 11.20
C LEU A 346 -1.49 -33.60 12.36
N ARG A 347 -0.79 -33.47 13.48
CA ARG A 347 -0.99 -34.17 14.75
C ARG A 347 -1.26 -33.18 15.89
N PRO A 348 -1.75 -33.63 17.07
CA PRO A 348 -1.91 -32.77 18.24
C PRO A 348 -0.58 -32.15 18.71
N GLU A 349 0.54 -32.87 18.53
CA GLU A 349 1.88 -32.38 18.90
C GLU A 349 2.43 -31.26 18.00
N ASP A 350 1.82 -31.02 16.83
CA ASP A 350 2.17 -29.89 15.95
C ASP A 350 1.53 -28.57 16.39
N ALA A 351 0.63 -28.57 17.39
CA ALA A 351 -0.03 -27.36 17.86
C ALA A 351 0.91 -26.42 18.64
N GLY A 352 0.77 -25.11 18.44
CA GLY A 352 1.51 -24.08 19.17
C GLY A 352 2.04 -22.94 18.30
N THR A 353 2.97 -22.17 18.86
CA THR A 353 3.51 -20.97 18.21
C THR A 353 4.80 -21.27 17.45
N TYR A 354 4.74 -21.25 16.13
CA TYR A 354 5.90 -21.29 15.25
C TYR A 354 6.49 -19.88 15.10
N ALA A 355 7.82 -19.79 14.90
CA ALA A 355 8.50 -18.53 14.65
C ALA A 355 9.29 -18.59 13.34
N CYS A 356 8.94 -17.76 12.35
CA CYS A 356 9.79 -17.50 11.19
C CYS A 356 10.76 -16.36 11.50
N TRP A 357 12.06 -16.63 11.45
CA TRP A 357 13.10 -15.62 11.60
C TRP A 357 13.70 -15.24 10.25
N VAL A 358 13.79 -13.94 9.99
CA VAL A 358 14.32 -13.37 8.75
C VAL A 358 15.36 -12.30 9.06
N ALA A 359 16.57 -12.47 8.54
CA ALA A 359 17.59 -11.43 8.56
C ALA A 359 17.65 -10.70 7.22
N GLY A 360 17.50 -9.38 7.26
CA GLY A 360 17.74 -8.49 6.13
C GLY A 360 19.15 -7.91 6.11
N PRO A 361 19.44 -6.98 5.18
CA PRO A 361 20.68 -6.21 5.18
C PRO A 361 20.70 -5.08 6.23
N LEU A 362 19.51 -4.61 6.68
CA LEU A 362 19.36 -3.44 7.57
C LEU A 362 18.60 -3.74 8.86
N LEU A 363 17.69 -4.74 8.87
CA LEU A 363 16.93 -5.13 10.05
C LEU A 363 16.60 -6.63 10.01
N ASN A 364 16.40 -7.21 11.19
CA ASN A 364 15.91 -8.57 11.36
C ASN A 364 14.46 -8.53 11.88
N GLU A 365 13.64 -9.49 11.49
CA GLU A 365 12.25 -9.64 11.94
C GLU A 365 11.98 -11.10 12.32
N THR A 366 11.30 -11.30 13.45
CA THR A 366 10.68 -12.59 13.80
C THR A 366 9.17 -12.43 13.64
N LEU A 367 8.56 -13.26 12.80
CA LEU A 367 7.11 -13.39 12.69
C LEU A 367 6.67 -14.64 13.44
N TYR A 368 5.74 -14.47 14.38
CA TYR A 368 5.11 -15.58 15.10
C TYR A 368 3.80 -15.98 14.41
N VAL A 369 3.51 -17.28 14.35
CA VAL A 369 2.28 -17.85 13.80
C VAL A 369 1.77 -18.91 14.77
N GLU A 370 0.56 -18.73 15.29
CA GLU A 370 -0.09 -19.65 16.22
C GLU A 370 -0.96 -20.65 15.42
N LEU A 371 -0.66 -21.94 15.57
CA LEU A 371 -1.37 -23.05 14.94
C LEU A 371 -2.16 -23.82 16.01
N LEU A 372 -3.48 -23.87 15.87
CA LEU A 372 -4.36 -24.71 16.67
C LEU A 372 -4.74 -25.96 15.88
N VAL A 373 -4.33 -27.13 16.36
CA VAL A 373 -4.74 -28.42 15.77
C VAL A 373 -5.86 -29.04 16.63
N HIS A 374 -7.05 -29.16 16.05
CA HIS A 374 -8.17 -29.86 16.66
C HIS A 374 -7.93 -31.38 16.69
N ASN A 375 -8.38 -32.04 17.75
CA ASN A 375 -8.16 -33.48 17.99
C ASN A 375 -9.12 -34.41 17.20
N PHE A 376 -9.70 -33.93 16.11
CA PHE A 376 -10.58 -34.68 15.21
C PHE A 376 -10.26 -34.35 13.75
N THR A 377 -10.69 -35.21 12.83
CA THR A 377 -10.61 -35.00 11.38
C THR A 377 -11.88 -34.29 10.91
N LEU A 378 -11.78 -33.16 10.18
CA LEU A 378 -12.97 -32.49 9.63
C LEU A 378 -13.67 -33.35 8.56
N HIS A 379 -12.88 -34.07 7.78
CA HIS A 379 -13.33 -35.15 6.92
C HIS A 379 -12.88 -36.47 7.53
N GLY A 380 -13.78 -37.16 8.24
CA GLY A 380 -13.55 -38.56 8.62
C GLY A 380 -13.35 -39.44 7.37
N PRO A 381 -12.66 -40.59 7.49
CA PRO A 381 -12.70 -41.60 6.43
C PRO A 381 -14.16 -41.95 6.15
N HIS A 382 -14.52 -42.08 4.88
CA HIS A 382 -15.92 -42.14 4.45
C HIS A 382 -16.71 -43.32 5.04
N ASP A 383 -17.32 -43.10 6.20
CA ASP A 383 -18.72 -43.46 6.40
C ASP A 383 -19.57 -42.61 5.45
N THR A 384 -19.48 -42.93 4.15
CA THR A 384 -20.65 -42.81 3.28
C THR A 384 -21.66 -43.85 3.73
N LEU A 385 -22.30 -43.57 4.87
CA LEU A 385 -23.67 -43.97 5.13
C LEU A 385 -24.54 -43.32 4.06
N ASN A 386 -24.44 -43.87 2.85
CA ASN A 386 -25.24 -43.52 1.70
C ASN A 386 -26.68 -43.81 2.11
N THR A 387 -27.40 -42.77 2.53
CA THR A 387 -28.81 -42.86 2.91
C THR A 387 -29.64 -43.40 1.75
N ALA A 388 -29.21 -43.18 0.51
CA ALA A 388 -29.72 -43.82 -0.69
C ALA A 388 -29.48 -45.36 -0.73
N TYR A 389 -28.35 -45.86 -0.25
CA TYR A 389 -28.06 -47.30 -0.21
C TYR A 389 -28.80 -48.01 0.94
N THR A 390 -28.85 -47.40 2.13
CA THR A 390 -29.62 -47.96 3.26
C THR A 390 -31.13 -47.94 3.00
N THR A 391 -31.65 -46.90 2.34
CA THR A 391 -33.05 -46.91 1.87
C THR A 391 -33.28 -47.88 0.72
N LEU A 392 -32.37 -48.01 -0.25
CA LEU A 392 -32.45 -49.04 -1.31
C LEU A 392 -32.54 -50.46 -0.72
N VAL A 393 -31.66 -50.80 0.22
CA VAL A 393 -31.68 -52.10 0.91
C VAL A 393 -32.98 -52.30 1.70
N GLY A 394 -33.48 -51.25 2.38
CA GLY A 394 -34.78 -51.28 3.07
C GLY A 394 -35.95 -51.50 2.12
N CYS A 395 -35.96 -50.87 0.95
CA CYS A 395 -36.98 -51.06 -0.09
C CYS A 395 -36.92 -52.44 -0.73
N ILE A 396 -35.72 -53.00 -0.96
CA ILE A 396 -35.56 -54.36 -1.47
C ILE A 396 -36.08 -55.38 -0.43
N LEU A 397 -35.72 -55.21 0.85
CA LEU A 397 -36.21 -56.08 1.93
C LEU A 397 -37.72 -56.02 2.10
N SER A 398 -38.34 -54.84 2.01
CA SER A 398 -39.80 -54.71 2.14
C SER A 398 -40.55 -55.29 0.93
N VAL A 399 -40.05 -55.12 -0.30
CA VAL A 399 -40.60 -55.79 -1.49
C VAL A 399 -40.46 -57.32 -1.39
N VAL A 400 -39.32 -57.82 -0.93
CA VAL A 400 -39.12 -59.26 -0.70
C VAL A 400 -40.08 -59.80 0.38
N LEU A 401 -40.28 -59.06 1.48
CA LEU A 401 -41.25 -59.45 2.52
C LEU A 401 -42.70 -59.44 2.01
N VAL A 402 -43.09 -58.48 1.17
CA VAL A 402 -44.42 -58.46 0.53
C VAL A 402 -44.59 -59.60 -0.46
N LEU A 403 -43.56 -59.96 -1.24
CA LEU A 403 -43.59 -61.13 -2.12
C LEU A 403 -43.66 -62.44 -1.34
N ILE A 404 -42.92 -62.57 -0.22
CA ILE A 404 -43.05 -63.70 0.70
C ILE A 404 -44.47 -63.77 1.26
N TYR A 405 -45.07 -62.64 1.67
CA TYR A 405 -46.45 -62.63 2.12
C TYR A 405 -47.44 -63.08 1.03
N LEU A 406 -47.32 -62.55 -0.19
CA LEU A 406 -48.24 -62.85 -1.29
C LEU A 406 -48.10 -64.26 -1.89
N TYR A 407 -46.90 -64.87 -1.85
CA TYR A 407 -46.63 -66.16 -2.49
C TYR A 407 -46.31 -67.31 -1.52
N LEU A 408 -45.98 -67.04 -0.25
CA LEU A 408 -45.60 -68.05 0.74
C LEU A 408 -46.51 -68.11 1.98
N THR A 409 -47.59 -67.31 2.08
CA THR A 409 -48.72 -67.68 2.96
C THR A 409 -49.67 -68.62 2.22
N PRO A 410 -49.72 -69.93 2.54
CA PRO A 410 -50.62 -70.85 1.86
C PRO A 410 -52.09 -70.57 2.23
N CYS A 411 -52.93 -70.40 1.22
CA CYS A 411 -54.36 -70.15 1.37
C CYS A 411 -55.04 -71.24 2.22
N ARG A 412 -55.51 -70.90 3.42
CA ARG A 412 -56.29 -71.84 4.26
C ARG A 412 -57.76 -71.88 3.86
N CYS A 413 -58.01 -72.74 2.87
CA CYS A 413 -59.23 -73.51 2.61
C CYS A 413 -60.61 -72.87 2.87
N CYS A 414 -61.39 -72.72 1.80
CA CYS A 414 -62.85 -72.68 1.89
C CYS A 414 -63.39 -74.02 2.42
N CYS A 415 -63.80 -74.10 3.70
CA CYS A 415 -64.82 -75.05 4.21
C CYS A 415 -65.13 -74.87 5.70
N CYS A 416 -66.27 -74.23 6.05
CA CYS A 416 -67.21 -74.59 7.12
C CYS A 416 -68.35 -73.55 7.23
N ARG A 417 -69.45 -73.87 7.94
CA ARG A 417 -70.73 -73.12 7.95
C ARG A 417 -71.12 -72.65 9.36
N GLY A 418 -71.75 -71.46 9.44
CA GLY A 418 -72.56 -70.99 10.57
C GLY A 418 -71.77 -70.42 11.77
N THR A 419 -72.32 -69.55 12.63
CA THR A 419 -73.65 -68.88 12.63
C THR A 419 -73.59 -67.52 13.35
N ASP A 420 -74.23 -66.51 12.76
CA ASP A 420 -74.80 -65.29 13.37
C ASP A 420 -73.98 -64.27 14.21
N LYS A 421 -74.57 -63.07 14.28
CA LYS A 421 -74.12 -61.77 14.88
C LYS A 421 -74.39 -61.71 16.42
N PRO A 422 -73.99 -60.66 17.20
CA PRO A 422 -73.72 -59.26 16.83
C PRO A 422 -72.37 -58.68 17.39
N PRO A 423 -72.24 -57.43 17.93
CA PRO A 423 -71.38 -56.41 17.31
C PRO A 423 -70.16 -55.97 18.14
N ALA A 424 -69.27 -55.18 17.52
CA ALA A 424 -68.00 -54.75 18.09
C ALA A 424 -68.05 -53.40 18.87
N PRO A 425 -67.23 -53.22 19.92
CA PRO A 425 -66.74 -51.92 20.38
C PRO A 425 -65.59 -51.42 19.47
N ARG A 426 -65.12 -50.19 19.70
CA ARG A 426 -63.96 -49.59 19.00
C ARG A 426 -62.74 -49.52 19.92
N ASP A 427 -61.55 -49.70 19.35
CA ASP A 427 -60.27 -49.53 20.02
C ASP A 427 -59.90 -48.07 20.30
N ASP A 428 -58.98 -47.92 21.26
CA ASP A 428 -58.43 -46.68 21.76
C ASP A 428 -57.19 -46.18 20.98
N SER A 429 -56.76 -44.98 21.34
CA SER A 429 -55.39 -44.44 21.18
C SER A 429 -54.93 -43.95 19.79
N ILE A 430 -54.94 -42.61 19.66
CA ILE A 430 -53.76 -41.77 19.40
C ILE A 430 -52.83 -42.22 18.25
N ASN A 431 -52.77 -41.40 17.19
CA ASN A 431 -51.61 -41.39 16.29
C ASN A 431 -51.21 -39.96 15.90
N SER A 432 -49.98 -39.79 15.44
CA SER A 432 -49.25 -38.53 15.47
C SER A 432 -49.53 -37.55 14.32
N SER A 433 -49.50 -36.26 14.68
CA SER A 433 -48.81 -35.16 13.98
C SER A 433 -48.88 -35.00 12.45
N VAL A 434 -49.46 -33.87 12.04
CA VAL A 434 -48.98 -32.96 10.98
C VAL A 434 -49.04 -33.44 9.52
N LEU A 435 -49.94 -32.83 8.73
CA LEU A 435 -49.60 -32.09 7.51
C LEU A 435 -50.83 -31.37 6.91
N SER A 436 -50.83 -30.03 6.88
CA SER A 436 -51.65 -29.26 5.94
C SER A 436 -51.16 -27.80 5.84
N ALA A 437 -50.77 -27.38 4.64
CA ALA A 437 -50.65 -25.96 4.30
C ALA A 437 -52.02 -25.43 3.86
N THR A 438 -52.33 -24.17 4.18
CA THR A 438 -53.63 -23.53 3.87
C THR A 438 -53.49 -22.42 2.82
N PRO A 439 -54.29 -22.44 1.73
CA PRO A 439 -54.33 -21.35 0.76
C PRO A 439 -55.52 -20.39 0.96
N ASN A 440 -55.24 -19.10 0.75
CA ASN A 440 -56.06 -18.06 0.11
C ASN A 440 -57.52 -17.71 0.53
N HIS A 441 -57.69 -16.40 0.72
CA HIS A 441 -58.83 -15.52 0.36
C HIS A 441 -60.20 -15.65 1.05
N ALA A 442 -60.56 -14.57 1.78
CA ALA A 442 -61.81 -13.83 1.58
C ALA A 442 -61.64 -12.33 1.94
N ALA A 443 -62.49 -11.46 1.38
CA ALA A 443 -62.54 -10.00 1.58
C ALA A 443 -63.24 -9.60 2.91
N GLY A 444 -63.28 -8.35 3.39
CA GLY A 444 -62.68 -7.09 2.91
C GLY A 444 -63.62 -5.88 3.12
N SER A 445 -63.05 -4.65 3.20
CA SER A 445 -63.74 -3.36 3.50
C SER A 445 -64.30 -3.22 4.94
N ALA A 446 -64.48 -2.04 5.55
CA ALA A 446 -63.86 -0.70 5.38
C ALA A 446 -64.20 0.17 6.62
N GLY A 447 -63.52 1.31 6.82
CA GLY A 447 -63.95 2.35 7.76
C GLY A 447 -62.81 3.11 8.46
N GLU A 448 -62.61 4.39 8.09
CA GLU A 448 -61.78 5.34 8.84
C GLU A 448 -62.60 6.12 9.89
N THR A 449 -61.91 6.61 10.94
CA THR A 449 -61.99 7.95 11.59
C THR A 449 -61.87 7.89 13.13
N GLY A 450 -61.48 9.00 13.79
CA GLY A 450 -61.95 9.25 15.17
C GLY A 450 -60.96 9.46 16.34
N ARG A 451 -60.06 10.45 16.24
CA ARG A 451 -59.58 11.34 17.35
C ARG A 451 -59.72 10.93 18.85
N SER A 452 -58.55 10.73 19.50
CA SER A 452 -58.07 11.44 20.72
C SER A 452 -58.70 11.25 22.13
N ARG A 453 -57.89 11.56 23.19
CA ARG A 453 -58.19 11.69 24.64
C ARG A 453 -58.49 10.37 25.40
N SER A 454 -58.32 10.26 26.73
CA SER A 454 -57.45 10.97 27.71
C SER A 454 -57.39 10.17 29.05
N ALA A 455 -56.32 10.38 29.83
CA ALA A 455 -55.96 9.81 31.14
C ALA A 455 -57.05 9.44 32.18
N SER A 456 -56.77 8.45 33.07
CA SER A 456 -56.46 8.66 34.51
C SER A 456 -56.50 7.38 35.39
N GLY A 457 -55.85 7.41 36.57
CA GLY A 457 -55.89 6.38 37.64
C GLY A 457 -54.83 5.27 37.54
N ALA A 458 -54.20 4.77 38.62
CA ALA A 458 -54.19 5.20 40.04
C ALA A 458 -52.87 4.80 40.76
N SER A 459 -52.74 5.07 42.07
CA SER A 459 -51.61 4.72 42.97
C SER A 459 -51.43 3.19 43.17
N VAL A 460 -50.34 2.60 43.72
CA VAL A 460 -49.40 2.92 44.84
C VAL A 460 -48.01 2.26 44.54
N GLY A 461 -46.83 2.67 45.06
CA GLY A 461 -46.45 3.82 45.91
C GLY A 461 -45.67 3.48 47.20
N GLN A 462 -44.36 3.17 47.15
CA GLN A 462 -43.49 3.03 48.35
C GLN A 462 -42.07 3.62 48.18
N ASN A 463 -41.35 3.83 49.28
CA ASN A 463 -40.17 4.71 49.39
C ASN A 463 -38.85 3.99 49.72
N GLY A 464 -37.72 4.57 49.29
CA GLY A 464 -36.37 4.21 49.75
C GLY A 464 -35.36 5.29 49.39
N ARG A 465 -34.98 6.15 50.34
CA ARG A 465 -34.17 7.37 50.09
C ARG A 465 -33.09 7.54 51.15
N PHE A 466 -31.84 7.75 50.72
CA PHE A 466 -30.77 8.31 51.55
C PHE A 466 -30.04 9.43 50.78
N LYS A 467 -29.47 10.41 51.49
CA LYS A 467 -28.85 11.60 50.89
C LYS A 467 -27.87 12.30 51.85
N ALA A 468 -27.00 13.14 51.29
CA ALA A 468 -25.97 13.97 51.94
C ALA A 468 -24.80 13.17 52.58
N GLY A 469 -23.58 13.72 52.68
CA GLY A 469 -22.97 14.95 52.15
C GLY A 469 -21.46 14.73 51.99
N GLY A 470 -20.60 15.62 51.49
CA GLY A 470 -20.69 17.05 51.17
C GLY A 470 -19.36 17.49 50.52
N THR A 471 -19.17 18.78 50.24
CA THR A 471 -17.99 19.33 49.54
C THR A 471 -17.02 20.06 50.47
N PRO A 472 -15.77 20.27 50.03
CA PRO A 472 -15.20 21.63 50.04
C PRO A 472 -14.98 22.20 48.63
N GLN A 473 -14.79 23.52 48.54
CA GLN A 473 -14.50 24.26 47.31
C GLN A 473 -13.21 25.11 47.45
N VAL A 474 -12.83 25.74 46.31
CA VAL A 474 -12.10 27.03 46.14
C VAL A 474 -10.58 26.91 45.91
N PRO A 475 -9.92 27.71 45.03
CA PRO A 475 -10.40 28.74 44.06
C PRO A 475 -10.04 28.46 42.56
N PRO A 476 -10.60 29.25 41.61
CA PRO A 476 -10.17 29.28 40.21
C PRO A 476 -9.09 30.34 39.92
N ARG A 477 -8.48 30.29 38.71
CA ARG A 477 -7.80 31.42 38.06
C ARG A 477 -8.20 31.53 36.58
N HIS A 478 -8.41 32.75 36.11
CA HIS A 478 -8.88 33.06 34.75
C HIS A 478 -7.93 34.02 34.01
N GLY A 479 -7.70 33.71 32.73
CA GLY A 479 -7.24 34.65 31.70
C GLY A 479 -5.72 34.88 31.57
N PRO A 480 -5.26 35.50 30.46
CA PRO A 480 -5.89 35.61 29.14
C PRO A 480 -5.09 34.87 28.04
N ARG A 481 -5.70 34.66 26.85
CA ARG A 481 -5.00 34.11 25.68
C ARG A 481 -4.07 35.17 25.08
N ALA A 482 -2.75 34.95 25.13
CA ALA A 482 -1.80 35.65 24.27
C ALA A 482 -1.77 34.99 22.88
N GLN A 483 -2.07 35.75 21.81
CA GLN A 483 -1.81 35.31 20.44
C GLN A 483 -0.30 35.36 20.19
N ARG A 484 0.32 34.22 19.88
CA ARG A 484 1.67 34.20 19.29
C ARG A 484 1.52 34.09 17.77
N LYS A 485 2.25 34.94 17.04
CA LYS A 485 2.16 35.04 15.58
C LYS A 485 2.59 33.72 14.91
N VAL A 486 2.06 33.50 13.70
CA VAL A 486 2.61 32.54 12.74
C VAL A 486 4.07 32.93 12.44
N SER A 487 4.92 31.93 12.24
CA SER A 487 6.28 32.05 11.73
C SER A 487 6.47 31.03 10.61
N ASP A 488 7.22 31.42 9.57
CA ASP A 488 7.19 30.80 8.25
C ASP A 488 7.85 29.41 8.20
N PRO A 489 7.41 28.50 7.29
CA PRO A 489 7.91 27.13 7.18
C PRO A 489 9.19 26.98 6.33
N ASP A 490 9.96 28.04 6.09
CA ASP A 490 11.22 28.00 5.32
C ASP A 490 12.43 27.54 6.17
N SER A 491 12.38 26.31 6.72
CA SER A 491 13.56 25.59 7.25
C SER A 491 13.26 24.13 7.64
N VAL A 492 13.37 23.18 6.71
CA VAL A 492 13.58 21.74 7.02
C VAL A 492 14.60 21.12 6.05
N SER A 493 15.87 21.50 6.19
CA SER A 493 16.99 20.97 5.40
C SER A 493 17.61 19.71 6.03
N SER A 494 16.86 18.61 6.08
CA SER A 494 17.38 17.32 6.58
C SER A 494 16.71 16.08 5.96
N VAL A 495 16.91 15.85 4.67
CA VAL A 495 16.65 14.54 4.03
C VAL A 495 17.95 13.74 3.99
N PHE A 496 17.95 12.53 4.56
CA PHE A 496 19.14 11.69 4.66
C PHE A 496 19.64 11.24 3.28
N SER A 497 20.94 11.43 3.05
CA SER A 497 21.60 11.19 1.75
C SER A 497 21.97 9.71 1.53
N ASP A 498 20.96 8.85 1.42
CA ASP A 498 21.13 7.43 1.05
C ASP A 498 21.33 7.26 -0.47
N THR A 499 22.44 7.79 -0.99
CA THR A 499 22.99 7.46 -2.31
C THR A 499 24.32 6.72 -2.16
N PRO A 500 24.40 5.42 -2.53
CA PRO A 500 25.70 4.75 -2.59
C PRO A 500 26.52 5.40 -3.71
N ILE A 501 27.70 5.92 -3.36
CA ILE A 501 28.69 6.34 -4.36
C ILE A 501 29.16 5.08 -5.07
N VAL A 502 28.78 4.93 -6.33
CA VAL A 502 29.37 3.95 -7.24
C VAL A 502 30.62 4.60 -7.83
N VAL A 503 31.76 3.93 -7.66
CA VAL A 503 33.07 4.28 -8.23
C VAL A 503 33.20 3.67 -9.62
#